data_AF-A0A1E5FV73-F1
#
_entry.id   AF-A0A1E5FV73-F1
#
_cell.length_a   1.000
_cell.length_b   1.000
_cell.length_c   1.000
_cell.angle_alpha   90.00
_cell.angle_beta   90.00
_cell.angle_gamma   90.00
#
_symmetry.space_group_name_H-M   'P 1'
#
loop_
_entity.id
_entity.type
_entity.pdbx_description
1 polymer ?
#
loop_
_entity_poly.entity_id
_entity_poly.type
_entity_poly.pdbx_seq_one_letter_code
_entity_poly.pdbx_strand_id
1 'polypeptide(L)'
;MYRYVSSPQASKYIVPPPQHRELSSVDVPESELEMREILNNWFADGLAPIIESEDDYISASDHVRFEKLSHTVGMLLRNKDYYFAAKRILSVWEQDCLETTYINYLILRSERVTSLR
;
A
#
# COMPACT_ATOMS: atom_id res chain seq x y z
N MET A 1 -11.84 19.51 -4.54
CA MET A 1 -10.69 19.23 -5.43
C MET A 1 -9.47 19.12 -4.54
N TYR A 2 -8.70 18.03 -4.63
CA TYR A 2 -7.54 17.81 -3.76
C TYR A 2 -6.31 18.52 -4.32
N ARG A 3 -5.33 18.83 -3.47
CA ARG A 3 -4.10 19.54 -3.88
C ARG A 3 -3.24 18.74 -4.85
N TYR A 4 -3.08 17.44 -4.61
CA TYR A 4 -2.16 16.58 -5.38
C TYR A 4 -2.87 15.57 -6.27
N VAL A 5 -4.20 15.47 -6.18
CA VAL A 5 -4.99 14.41 -6.81
C VAL A 5 -6.21 15.00 -7.52
N SER A 6 -6.40 14.68 -8.80
CA SER A 6 -7.51 15.23 -9.59
C SER A 6 -8.86 14.62 -9.21
N SER A 7 -8.89 13.34 -8.84
CA SER A 7 -10.07 12.64 -8.32
C SER A 7 -9.66 11.41 -7.50
N PRO A 8 -10.53 10.87 -6.62
CA PRO A 8 -10.23 9.67 -5.83
C PRO A 8 -9.79 8.46 -6.68
N GLN A 9 -10.24 8.40 -7.94
CA GLN A 9 -9.98 7.30 -8.87
C GLN A 9 -8.82 7.58 -9.84
N ALA A 10 -8.09 8.69 -9.67
CA ALA A 10 -6.89 8.94 -10.46
C ALA A 10 -5.78 7.97 -10.03
N SER A 11 -5.15 7.25 -10.98
CA SER A 11 -4.07 6.31 -10.65
C SER A 11 -2.72 6.97 -10.38
N LYS A 12 -2.58 8.28 -10.64
CA LYS A 12 -1.35 9.06 -10.47
C LYS A 12 -1.65 10.41 -9.82
N TYR A 13 -0.65 10.97 -9.14
CA TYR A 13 -0.71 12.35 -8.69
C TYR A 13 -0.67 13.33 -9.86
N ILE A 14 -1.25 14.51 -9.67
CA ILE A 14 -1.02 15.68 -10.54
C ILE A 14 0.45 16.10 -10.42
N VAL A 15 0.93 16.18 -9.17
CA VAL A 15 2.33 16.38 -8.80
C VAL A 15 2.59 15.58 -7.52
N PRO A 16 3.72 14.85 -7.41
CA PRO A 16 4.02 14.08 -6.20
C PRO A 16 3.96 14.94 -4.93
N PRO A 17 3.31 14.46 -3.85
CA PRO A 17 3.33 15.16 -2.58
C PRO A 17 4.75 15.18 -1.98
N PRO A 18 5.11 16.21 -1.19
CA PRO A 18 6.40 16.25 -0.50
C PRO A 18 6.53 15.09 0.50
N GLN A 19 7.70 14.44 0.55
CA GLN A 19 7.92 13.24 1.39
C GLN A 19 7.88 13.54 2.91
N HIS A 20 8.31 14.73 3.33
CA HIS A 20 8.44 15.09 4.76
C HIS A 20 7.29 15.94 5.30
N ARG A 21 6.15 15.96 4.59
CA ARG A 21 4.99 16.74 4.98
C ARG A 21 3.82 15.81 5.29
N GLU A 22 3.19 16.03 6.45
CA GLU A 22 1.91 15.41 6.76
C GLU A 22 0.83 15.90 5.78
N LEU A 23 0.16 14.93 5.16
CA LEU A 23 -0.95 15.17 4.25
C LEU A 23 -2.26 15.18 5.02
N SER A 24 -3.19 15.98 4.55
CA SER A 24 -4.54 16.10 5.11
C SER A 24 -5.61 15.78 4.06
N SER A 25 -6.88 15.76 4.48
CA SER A 25 -8.03 15.48 3.60
C SER A 25 -8.26 16.54 2.53
N VAL A 26 -7.61 17.71 2.61
CA VAL A 26 -7.58 18.71 1.53
C VAL A 26 -6.48 18.41 0.50
N ASP A 27 -5.45 17.67 0.89
CA ASP A 27 -4.29 17.37 0.05
C ASP A 27 -4.53 16.15 -0.84
N VAL A 28 -5.12 15.10 -0.28
CA VAL A 28 -5.42 13.80 -0.91
C VAL A 28 -6.74 13.21 -0.36
N PRO A 29 -7.36 12.23 -1.03
CA PRO A 29 -8.53 11.53 -0.49
C PRO A 29 -8.27 10.87 0.86
N GLU A 30 -9.29 10.79 1.71
CA GLU A 30 -9.20 10.15 3.04
C GLU A 30 -8.74 8.69 2.96
N SER A 31 -9.23 7.93 1.97
CA SER A 31 -8.78 6.57 1.69
C SER A 31 -7.28 6.47 1.42
N GLU A 32 -6.63 7.53 0.94
CA GLU A 32 -5.18 7.55 0.78
C GLU A 32 -4.45 7.79 2.09
N LEU A 33 -4.99 8.61 2.99
CA LEU A 33 -4.41 8.81 4.32
C LEU A 33 -4.43 7.49 5.10
N GLU A 34 -5.56 6.80 5.09
CA GLU A 34 -5.71 5.49 5.71
C GLU A 34 -4.82 4.45 5.02
N MET A 35 -4.79 4.40 3.69
CA MET A 35 -3.95 3.43 2.97
C MET A 35 -2.46 3.64 3.27
N ARG A 36 -2.00 4.88 3.45
CA ARG A 36 -0.61 5.17 3.85
C ARG A 36 -0.30 4.59 5.23
N GLU A 37 -1.17 4.81 6.20
CA GLU A 37 -1.01 4.24 7.54
C GLU A 37 -0.97 2.71 7.49
N ILE A 38 -1.87 2.10 6.72
CA ILE A 38 -1.97 0.66 6.59
C ILE A 38 -0.73 0.07 5.89
N LEU A 39 -0.21 0.71 4.84
CA LEU A 39 1.00 0.26 4.17
C LEU A 39 2.25 0.47 5.03
N ASN A 40 2.31 1.56 5.81
CA ASN A 40 3.39 1.78 6.77
C ASN A 40 3.40 0.70 7.84
N ASN A 41 2.24 0.36 8.42
CA ASN A 41 2.12 -0.70 9.42
C ASN A 41 2.39 -2.09 8.80
N TRP A 42 1.92 -2.34 7.58
CA TRP A 42 2.24 -3.57 6.84
C TRP A 42 3.75 -3.74 6.64
N PHE A 43 4.45 -2.65 6.32
CA PHE A 43 5.91 -2.68 6.19
C PHE A 43 6.57 -2.90 7.55
N ALA A 44 6.35 -1.99 8.50
CA ALA A 44 7.05 -1.98 9.78
C ALA A 44 6.80 -3.23 10.64
N ASP A 45 5.56 -3.70 10.69
CA ASP A 45 5.18 -4.84 11.54
C ASP A 45 5.10 -6.16 10.78
N GLY A 46 5.05 -6.13 9.45
CA GLY A 46 4.86 -7.31 8.62
C GLY A 46 6.12 -7.71 7.87
N LEU A 47 6.55 -6.85 6.94
CA LEU A 47 7.61 -7.19 6.00
C LEU A 47 9.02 -6.96 6.58
N ALA A 48 9.26 -5.83 7.25
CA ALA A 48 10.56 -5.48 7.81
C ALA A 48 11.11 -6.59 8.73
N PRO A 49 10.33 -7.16 9.68
CA PRO A 49 10.82 -8.25 10.53
C PRO A 49 11.23 -9.52 9.77
N ILE A 50 10.72 -9.71 8.55
CA ILE A 50 11.06 -10.87 7.70
C ILE A 50 12.35 -10.61 6.91
N ILE A 51 12.52 -9.41 6.36
CA ILE A 51 13.64 -9.10 5.46
C ILE A 51 14.88 -8.58 6.20
N GLU A 52 14.71 -8.04 7.40
CA GLU A 52 15.79 -7.53 8.26
C GLU A 52 16.25 -8.56 9.30
N SER A 53 15.67 -9.77 9.31
CA SER A 53 16.08 -10.85 10.21
C SER A 53 17.54 -11.24 9.93
N GLU A 54 18.44 -10.97 10.88
CA GLU A 54 19.87 -11.30 10.78
C GLU A 54 20.13 -12.80 10.85
N ASP A 55 19.27 -13.52 11.56
CA ASP A 55 19.26 -14.97 11.57
C ASP A 55 18.44 -15.44 10.37
N ASP A 56 18.91 -16.46 9.62
CA ASP A 56 18.20 -17.14 8.51
C ASP A 56 16.89 -17.85 8.97
N TYR A 57 16.32 -17.41 10.10
CA TYR A 57 15.17 -17.95 10.78
C TYR A 57 14.07 -16.90 10.92
N ILE A 58 13.01 -17.06 10.13
CA ILE A 58 11.77 -16.29 10.30
C ILE A 58 10.91 -17.01 11.35
N SER A 59 10.55 -16.29 12.41
CA SER A 59 9.68 -16.87 13.44
C SER A 59 8.29 -17.19 12.88
N ALA A 60 7.67 -18.26 13.37
CA ALA A 60 6.30 -18.61 12.97
C ALA A 60 5.30 -17.47 13.27
N SER A 61 5.54 -16.69 14.33
CA SER A 61 4.73 -15.53 14.66
C SER A 61 4.84 -14.41 13.65
N ASP A 62 6.03 -14.14 13.12
CA ASP A 62 6.25 -13.06 12.15
C ASP A 62 5.66 -13.45 10.79
N HIS A 63 5.82 -14.72 10.39
CA HIS A 63 5.14 -15.25 9.21
C HIS A 63 3.62 -15.08 9.29
N VAL A 64 3.00 -15.52 10.39
CA VAL A 64 1.55 -15.38 10.61
C VAL A 64 1.12 -13.91 10.62
N ARG A 65 1.93 -13.01 11.20
CA ARG A 65 1.64 -11.58 11.24
C ARG A 65 1.68 -10.96 9.85
N PHE A 66 2.73 -11.25 9.08
CA PHE A 66 2.86 -10.81 7.70
C PHE A 66 1.71 -11.28 6.82
N GLU A 67 1.30 -12.55 6.93
CA GLU A 67 0.16 -13.08 6.20
C GLU A 67 -1.13 -12.34 6.54
N LYS A 68 -1.38 -12.08 7.82
CA LYS A 68 -2.57 -11.34 8.27
C LYS A 68 -2.59 -9.90 7.73
N LEU A 69 -1.48 -9.18 7.85
CA LEU A 69 -1.37 -7.80 7.35
C LEU A 69 -1.51 -7.76 5.83
N SER A 70 -0.86 -8.68 5.11
CA SER A 70 -0.97 -8.81 3.65
C SER A 70 -2.39 -9.17 3.21
N HIS A 71 -3.09 -10.00 3.99
CA HIS A 71 -4.50 -10.31 3.74
C HIS A 71 -5.38 -9.07 3.90
N THR A 72 -5.18 -8.28 4.96
CA THR A 72 -5.90 -7.01 5.19
C THR A 72 -5.70 -6.04 4.02
N VAL A 73 -4.45 -5.83 3.60
CA VAL A 73 -4.13 -5.02 2.41
C VAL A 73 -4.86 -5.55 1.18
N GLY A 74 -4.77 -6.86 0.90
CA GLY A 74 -5.44 -7.48 -0.24
C GLY A 74 -6.97 -7.36 -0.22
N MET A 75 -7.59 -7.34 0.96
CA MET A 75 -9.03 -7.12 1.12
C MET A 75 -9.42 -5.67 0.82
N LEU A 76 -8.65 -4.69 1.30
CA LEU A 76 -8.89 -3.27 1.04
C LEU A 76 -8.74 -2.91 -0.44
N LEU A 77 -7.77 -3.52 -1.13
CA LEU A 77 -7.54 -3.33 -2.57
C LEU A 77 -8.73 -3.78 -3.46
N ARG A 78 -9.75 -4.44 -2.91
CA ARG A 78 -11.02 -4.72 -3.62
C ARG A 78 -11.94 -3.52 -3.69
N ASN A 79 -11.79 -2.57 -2.77
CA ASN A 79 -12.46 -1.28 -2.81
C ASN A 79 -11.67 -0.34 -3.76
N LYS A 80 -12.38 0.27 -4.70
CA LYS A 80 -11.77 1.11 -5.75
C LYS A 80 -10.98 2.29 -5.19
N ASP A 81 -11.43 2.91 -4.11
CA ASP A 81 -10.78 4.10 -3.57
C ASP A 81 -9.41 3.75 -2.96
N TYR A 82 -9.31 2.63 -2.23
CA TYR A 82 -8.03 2.12 -1.71
C TYR A 82 -7.14 1.55 -2.81
N TYR A 83 -7.73 0.91 -3.82
CA TYR A 83 -6.99 0.45 -5.01
C TYR A 83 -6.28 1.62 -5.70
N PHE A 84 -7.01 2.70 -6.00
CA PHE A 84 -6.41 3.86 -6.66
C PHE A 84 -5.46 4.62 -5.73
N ALA A 85 -5.75 4.68 -4.44
CA ALA A 85 -4.82 5.22 -3.44
C ALA A 85 -3.49 4.45 -3.43
N ALA A 86 -3.53 3.12 -3.36
CA ALA A 86 -2.33 2.28 -3.36
C ALA A 86 -1.51 2.50 -4.64
N LYS A 87 -2.14 2.53 -5.82
CA LYS A 87 -1.42 2.81 -7.08
C LYS A 87 -0.73 4.17 -7.09
N ARG A 88 -1.35 5.20 -6.53
CA ARG A 88 -0.73 6.51 -6.39
C ARG A 88 0.46 6.46 -5.43
N ILE A 89 0.28 5.89 -4.24
CA ILE A 89 1.35 5.77 -3.23
C ILE A 89 2.56 5.02 -3.83
N LEU A 90 2.33 3.91 -4.51
CA LEU A 90 3.39 3.11 -5.13
C LEU A 90 4.11 3.84 -6.26
N SER A 91 3.45 4.79 -6.93
CA SER A 91 4.07 5.56 -8.02
C SER A 91 5.20 6.50 -7.55
N VAL A 92 5.33 6.72 -6.25
CA VAL A 92 6.38 7.55 -5.64
C VAL A 92 7.32 6.75 -4.72
N TRP A 93 7.08 5.45 -4.57
CA TRP A 93 8.01 4.55 -3.88
C TRP A 93 9.19 4.21 -4.77
N GLU A 94 10.28 3.76 -4.14
CA GLU A 94 11.40 3.16 -4.87
C GLU A 94 10.89 1.95 -5.66
N GLN A 95 11.31 1.86 -6.92
CA GLN A 95 10.94 0.75 -7.79
C GLN A 95 11.98 -0.36 -7.64
N ASP A 96 11.62 -1.58 -8.05
CA ASP A 96 12.50 -2.75 -8.02
C ASP A 96 12.95 -3.21 -6.61
N CYS A 97 12.24 -2.79 -5.56
CA CYS A 97 12.40 -3.31 -4.20
C CYS A 97 11.30 -4.32 -3.83
N LEU A 98 11.51 -5.07 -2.73
CA LEU A 98 10.60 -6.14 -2.29
C LEU A 98 9.21 -5.60 -1.91
N GLU A 99 9.17 -4.45 -1.25
CA GLU A 99 7.98 -3.76 -0.76
C GLU A 99 7.05 -3.43 -1.93
N THR A 100 7.58 -2.68 -2.91
CA THR A 100 6.84 -2.26 -4.10
C THR A 100 6.43 -3.48 -4.94
N THR A 101 7.31 -4.48 -5.06
CA THR A 101 7.00 -5.72 -5.79
C THR A 101 5.84 -6.49 -5.15
N TYR A 102 5.85 -6.64 -3.83
CA TYR A 102 4.81 -7.41 -3.13
C TYR A 102 3.46 -6.72 -3.16
N ILE A 103 3.41 -5.39 -2.96
CA ILE A 103 2.14 -4.66 -3.06
C ILE A 103 1.61 -4.67 -4.50
N ASN A 104 2.47 -4.55 -5.53
CA ASN A 104 2.05 -4.73 -6.91
C ASN A 104 1.47 -6.14 -7.16
N TYR A 105 2.06 -7.18 -6.57
CA TYR A 105 1.48 -8.53 -6.60
C TYR A 105 0.08 -8.58 -5.97
N LEU A 106 -0.13 -7.94 -4.81
CA LEU A 106 -1.44 -7.87 -4.17
C LEU A 106 -2.48 -7.12 -5.00
N ILE A 107 -2.08 -6.02 -5.67
CA ILE A 107 -2.93 -5.27 -6.62
C ILE A 107 -3.34 -6.16 -7.79
N LEU A 108 -2.40 -6.85 -8.44
CA LEU A 108 -2.70 -7.76 -9.54
C LEU A 108 -3.61 -8.91 -9.09
N ARG A 109 -3.42 -9.40 -7.86
CA ARG A 109 -4.27 -10.46 -7.28
C ARG A 109 -5.69 -9.95 -7.03
N SER A 110 -5.88 -8.72 -6.54
CA SER A 110 -7.21 -8.16 -6.29
C SER A 110 -8.00 -7.95 -7.59
N GLU A 111 -7.33 -7.54 -8.67
CA GLU A 111 -7.95 -7.39 -10.00
C GLU A 111 -8.54 -8.70 -10.54
N ARG A 112 -7.82 -9.82 -10.38
CA ARG A 112 -8.31 -11.14 -10.82
C ARG A 112 -9.57 -11.57 -10.10
N VAL A 113 -9.69 -11.24 -8.81
CA VAL A 113 -10.89 -11.58 -8.01
C VAL A 113 -12.11 -10.78 -8.47
N THR A 114 -11.92 -9.52 -8.88
CA THR A 114 -13.01 -8.68 -9.38
C THR A 114 -13.46 -9.10 -10.79
N SER A 115 -12.56 -9.62 -11.64
CA SER A 115 -12.92 -10.10 -12.99
C SER A 115 -13.76 -11.38 -13.03
N LEU A 116 -13.88 -12.10 -11.91
CA LEU A 116 -14.62 -13.36 -11.79
C LEU A 116 -16.04 -13.19 -11.20
N ARG A 117 -16.47 -11.95 -10.95
CA ARG A 117 -17.80 -11.59 -10.43
C ARG A 117 -18.56 -10.77 -11.47
#